data_AF-A0A520JLY2-F1
#
_entry.id   AF-A0A520JLY2-F1
#
_cell.length_a   1.000
_cell.length_b   1.000
_cell.length_c   1.000
_cell.angle_alpha   90.00
_cell.angle_beta   90.00
_cell.angle_gamma   90.00
#
_symmetry.space_group_name_H-M   'P 1'
#
loop_
_entity.id
_entity.type
_entity.pdbx_description
1 polymer ?
#
loop_
_entity_poly.entity_id
_entity_poly.type
_entity_poly.pdbx_seq_one_letter_code
_entity_poly.pdbx_strand_id
1 'polypeptide(L)'
;RGVRVTGTDAWSWDAPFAYTAQRVKETGDTSLIWEGHKAGAEIGYCHMEKLTNLDTLPASGFTISCFPAKIQGASAGWTRAVAILED
;
A
#
# COMPACT_ATOMS: atom_id res chain seq x y z
N ARG A 1 -11.77 -7.14 -8.98
CA ARG A 1 -11.73 -5.84 -9.70
C ARG A 1 -10.26 -5.46 -9.85
N GLY A 2 -9.79 -5.15 -11.05
CA GLY A 2 -8.37 -4.97 -11.36
C GLY A 2 -7.75 -3.69 -10.79
N VAL A 3 -7.78 -3.53 -9.46
CA VAL A 3 -7.08 -2.46 -8.75
C VAL A 3 -5.58 -2.67 -8.93
N ARG A 4 -4.88 -1.66 -9.43
CA ARG A 4 -3.43 -1.70 -9.69
C ARG A 4 -2.62 -0.80 -8.78
N VAL A 5 -3.29 0.14 -8.11
CA VAL A 5 -2.68 1.10 -7.20
C VAL A 5 -3.56 1.21 -5.96
N THR A 6 -2.95 1.07 -4.78
CA THR A 6 -3.61 1.27 -3.49
C THR A 6 -2.80 2.20 -2.60
N GLY A 7 -3.37 2.63 -1.49
CA GLY A 7 -2.70 3.51 -0.55
C GLY A 7 -3.23 3.36 0.88
N THR A 8 -2.37 3.59 1.85
CA THR A 8 -2.72 3.62 3.28
C THR A 8 -2.01 4.78 3.98
N ASP A 9 -2.63 5.34 5.01
CA ASP A 9 -2.02 6.29 5.95
C ASP A 9 -1.20 5.60 7.05
N ALA A 10 -1.33 4.27 7.17
CA ALA A 10 -0.54 3.47 8.09
C ALA A 10 0.96 3.45 7.72
N TRP A 11 1.80 3.09 8.70
CA TRP A 11 3.24 2.92 8.52
C TRP A 11 3.61 1.87 7.47
N SER A 12 2.76 0.84 7.32
CA SER A 12 2.94 -0.32 6.48
C SER A 12 1.60 -0.73 5.87
N TRP A 13 1.62 -1.34 4.69
CA TRP A 13 0.46 -1.95 4.05
C TRP A 13 -0.04 -3.16 4.83
N ASP A 14 0.88 -3.99 5.32
CA ASP A 14 0.56 -5.13 6.18
C ASP A 14 0.30 -4.71 7.62
N ALA A 15 -0.47 -5.55 8.32
CA ALA A 15 -0.74 -5.41 9.75
C ALA A 15 0.55 -5.33 10.58
N PRO A 16 0.51 -4.67 11.77
CA PRO A 16 1.68 -4.60 12.63
C PRO A 16 2.24 -6.00 12.94
N PHE A 17 3.55 -6.16 12.71
CA PHE A 17 4.20 -7.47 12.74
C PHE A 17 3.99 -8.25 14.04
N ALA A 18 3.84 -7.58 15.19
CA ALA A 18 3.58 -8.24 16.46
C ALA A 18 2.30 -9.11 16.43
N TYR A 19 1.24 -8.60 15.80
CA TYR A 19 -0.03 -9.34 15.67
C TYR A 19 0.10 -10.48 14.67
N THR A 20 0.77 -10.25 13.53
CA THR A 20 1.05 -11.30 12.55
C THR A 20 1.89 -12.42 13.15
N ALA A 21 2.95 -12.09 13.90
CA ALA A 21 3.82 -13.06 14.55
C ALA A 21 3.07 -13.90 15.59
N GLN A 22 2.19 -13.27 16.38
CA GLN A 22 1.30 -14.00 17.29
C GLN A 22 0.42 -14.98 16.53
N ARG A 23 -0.22 -14.55 15.44
CA ARG A 23 -1.12 -15.39 14.65
C ARG A 23 -0.39 -16.56 14.00
N VAL A 24 0.81 -16.34 13.47
CA VAL A 24 1.67 -17.39 12.92
C VAL A 24 2.05 -18.39 14.01
N LYS A 25 2.36 -17.93 15.23
CA LYS A 25 2.67 -18.82 16.36
C LYS A 25 1.47 -19.68 16.79
N GLU A 26 0.27 -19.12 16.73
CA GLU A 26 -0.98 -19.82 17.07
C GLU A 26 -1.39 -20.86 16.02
N THR A 27 -1.21 -20.53 14.74
CA THR A 27 -1.76 -21.31 13.61
C THR A 27 -0.73 -22.17 12.89
N GLY A 28 0.57 -21.83 13.00
CA GLY A 28 1.64 -22.37 12.17
C GLY A 28 1.65 -21.84 10.72
N ASP A 29 0.69 -20.98 10.35
CA ASP A 29 0.54 -20.51 8.97
C ASP A 29 1.48 -19.33 8.69
N THR A 30 2.56 -19.59 7.96
CA THR A 30 3.55 -18.57 7.58
C THR A 30 3.15 -17.74 6.37
N SER A 31 2.05 -18.10 5.68
CA SER A 31 1.55 -17.31 4.54
C SER A 31 1.09 -15.92 4.96
N LEU A 32 0.66 -15.77 6.21
CA LEU A 32 0.23 -14.52 6.85
C LEU A 32 1.34 -13.45 6.94
N ILE A 33 2.60 -13.85 6.84
CA ILE A 33 3.73 -12.93 6.93
C ILE A 33 3.82 -12.12 5.63
N TRP A 34 3.59 -10.81 5.70
CA TRP A 34 3.68 -9.89 4.57
C TRP A 34 2.74 -10.26 3.40
N GLU A 35 1.58 -10.83 3.72
CA GLU A 35 0.63 -11.31 2.70
C GLU A 35 0.22 -10.19 1.72
N GLY A 36 0.02 -8.97 2.23
CA GLY A 36 -0.32 -7.81 1.44
C GLY A 36 0.81 -7.46 0.47
N HIS A 37 2.04 -7.30 0.96
CA HIS A 37 3.20 -7.06 0.10
C HIS A 37 3.40 -8.17 -0.95
N LYS A 38 3.19 -9.43 -0.58
CA LYS A 38 3.37 -10.58 -1.46
C LYS A 38 2.28 -10.72 -2.52
N ALA A 39 1.09 -10.14 -2.32
CA ALA A 39 0.03 -10.15 -3.34
C ALA A 39 0.50 -9.54 -4.68
N GLY A 40 1.54 -8.70 -4.69
CA GLY A 40 2.15 -8.12 -5.89
C GLY A 40 2.83 -9.17 -6.78
N ALA A 41 3.18 -10.33 -6.22
CA ALA A 41 3.71 -11.46 -6.97
C ALA A 41 2.62 -12.23 -7.74
N GLU A 42 1.37 -12.20 -7.28
CA GLU A 42 0.24 -12.84 -7.95
C GLU A 42 -0.41 -11.93 -8.99
N ILE A 43 -0.65 -10.67 -8.60
CA ILE A 43 -1.26 -9.66 -9.45
C ILE A 43 -0.42 -8.39 -9.33
N GLY A 44 0.24 -8.00 -10.43
CA GLY A 44 1.02 -6.77 -10.46
C GLY A 44 0.19 -5.57 -9.99
N TYR A 45 0.58 -5.02 -8.84
CA TYR A 45 0.01 -3.84 -8.21
C TYR A 45 1.12 -3.10 -7.44
N CYS A 46 0.90 -1.83 -7.16
CA CYS A 46 1.73 -1.03 -6.27
C CYS A 46 0.88 -0.48 -5.12
N HIS A 47 1.44 -0.36 -3.92
CA HIS A 47 0.84 0.43 -2.85
C HIS A 47 1.72 1.61 -2.45
N MET A 48 1.07 2.61 -1.85
CA MET A 48 1.72 3.69 -1.13
C MET A 48 1.43 3.54 0.36
N GLU A 49 2.43 3.84 1.17
CA GLU A 49 2.32 3.81 2.63
C GLU A 49 2.56 5.22 3.18
N LYS A 50 2.07 5.50 4.38
CA LYS A 50 2.26 6.78 5.09
C LYS A 50 1.69 7.98 4.34
N LEU A 51 0.57 7.77 3.63
CA LEU A 51 -0.21 8.87 3.08
C LEU A 51 -0.75 9.76 4.20
N THR A 52 -1.07 10.99 3.86
CA THR A 52 -1.66 11.98 4.78
C THR A 52 -2.79 12.71 4.06
N ASN A 53 -3.63 13.42 4.82
CA ASN A 53 -4.79 14.16 4.33
C ASN A 53 -5.83 13.28 3.60
N LEU A 54 -5.88 11.97 3.89
CA LEU A 54 -6.90 11.09 3.30
C LEU A 54 -8.30 11.46 3.77
N ASP A 55 -8.42 12.00 4.99
CA ASP A 55 -9.64 12.52 5.59
C ASP A 55 -10.17 13.78 4.91
N THR A 56 -9.34 14.48 4.13
CA THR A 56 -9.76 15.67 3.37
C THR A 56 -10.33 15.32 1.98
N LEU A 57 -10.32 14.04 1.59
CA LEU A 57 -10.76 13.60 0.27
C LEU A 57 -12.20 13.09 0.30
N PRO A 58 -12.99 13.31 -0.78
CA PRO A 58 -14.26 12.63 -0.93
C PRO A 58 -14.03 11.11 -1.10
N ALA A 59 -15.04 10.29 -0.82
CA ALA A 59 -14.93 8.84 -0.95
C ALA A 59 -14.61 8.36 -2.39
N SER A 60 -14.93 9.18 -3.39
CA SER A 60 -14.66 8.93 -4.81
C SER A 60 -14.75 10.24 -5.62
N GLY A 61 -14.36 10.20 -6.90
CA GLY A 61 -14.50 11.34 -7.81
C GLY A 61 -13.27 12.25 -7.89
N PHE A 62 -12.09 11.74 -7.53
CA PHE A 62 -10.81 12.44 -7.68
C PHE A 62 -9.81 11.56 -8.43
N THR A 63 -8.80 12.19 -9.02
CA THR A 63 -7.68 11.48 -9.64
C THR A 63 -6.48 11.52 -8.71
N ILE A 64 -5.79 10.39 -8.54
CA ILE A 64 -4.52 10.34 -7.81
C ILE A 64 -3.34 10.32 -8.79
N SER A 65 -2.34 11.14 -8.51
CA SER A 65 -1.05 11.11 -9.19
C SER A 65 0.05 10.79 -8.18
N CYS A 66 0.81 9.72 -8.43
CA CYS A 66 1.74 9.13 -7.46
C CYS A 66 2.96 8.51 -8.13
N PHE A 67 3.66 9.30 -8.95
CA PHE A 67 4.86 8.82 -9.62
C PHE A 67 6.01 8.62 -8.62
N PRO A 68 6.59 7.42 -8.51
CA PRO A 68 7.74 7.19 -7.63
C PRO A 68 9.02 7.76 -8.25
N ALA A 69 9.95 8.17 -7.40
CA ALA A 69 11.31 8.47 -7.82
C ALA A 69 11.94 7.21 -8.46
N LYS A 70 12.51 7.36 -9.66
CA LYS A 70 13.14 6.26 -10.38
C LYS A 70 14.56 6.02 -9.85
N ILE A 71 14.68 5.07 -8.93
CA ILE A 71 15.96 4.67 -8.32
C ILE A 71 16.48 3.45 -9.07
N GLN A 72 17.73 3.49 -9.54
CA GLN A 72 18.32 2.40 -10.31
C GLN A 72 18.44 1.13 -9.46
N GLY A 73 17.86 0.03 -9.97
CA GLY A 73 17.91 -1.29 -9.31
C GLY A 73 17.03 -1.44 -8.07
N ALA A 74 16.26 -0.41 -7.69
CA ALA A 74 15.35 -0.48 -6.55
C ALA A 74 14.00 -1.09 -6.93
N SER A 75 13.35 -1.74 -5.96
CA SER A 75 11.99 -2.25 -6.09
C SER A 75 10.91 -1.17 -5.87
N ALA A 76 11.26 -0.04 -5.25
CA ALA A 76 10.37 1.06 -4.93
C ALA A 76 11.12 2.41 -4.83
N GLY A 77 10.37 3.51 -4.77
CA GLY A 77 10.90 4.86 -4.56
C GLY A 77 9.89 5.74 -3.84
N TRP A 78 10.36 6.83 -3.23
CA TRP A 78 9.46 7.81 -2.60
C TRP A 78 8.61 8.52 -3.65
N THR A 79 7.42 8.96 -3.28
CA THR A 79 6.53 9.72 -4.16
C THR A 79 5.97 10.95 -3.44
N ARG A 80 5.74 12.02 -4.21
CA ARG A 80 4.84 13.09 -3.80
C ARG A 80 3.46 12.76 -4.35
N ALA A 81 2.68 12.00 -3.58
CA ALA A 81 1.30 11.71 -3.94
C ALA A 81 0.44 12.99 -3.88
N VAL A 82 -0.35 13.22 -4.92
CA VAL A 82 -1.31 14.33 -4.98
C VAL A 82 -2.66 13.81 -5.43
N ALA A 83 -3.72 14.31 -4.80
CA ALA A 83 -5.08 14.15 -5.28
C ALA A 83 -5.47 15.39 -6.09
N ILE A 84 -6.06 15.17 -7.27
CA ILE A 84 -6.55 16.19 -8.18
C ILE A 84 -8.07 16.12 -8.09
N LEU A 85 -8.67 17.20 -7.59
CA LEU A 85 -10.11 17.39 -7.47
C LEU A 85 -10.56 18.17 -8.72
N GLU A 86 -11.64 17.73 -9.35
CA GLU A 86 -12.33 18.51 -10.37
C GLU A 86 -13.32 19.47 -9.68
N ASP A 87 -13.54 20.64 -10.27
CA ASP A 87 -14.49 21.66 -9.76
C ASP A 87 -15.96 21.19 -9.92
#